data_AF-A0AAU7TLP2-F1
#
_entry.id   AF-A0AAU7TLP2-F1
#
_cell.length_a   1.000
_cell.length_b   1.000
_cell.length_c   1.000
_cell.angle_alpha   90.00
_cell.angle_beta   90.00
_cell.angle_gamma   90.00
#
_symmetry.space_group_name_H-M   'P 1'
#
loop_
_entity.id
_entity.type
_entity.pdbx_description
1 polymer ?
#
loop_
_entity_poly.entity_id
_entity_poly.type
_entity_poly.pdbx_seq_one_letter_code
_entity_poly.pdbx_strand_id
1 'polypeptide(L)'
;MERRNVPRVANPRDTEAALNWQLERVGSAAWLDWPLKFQRMAFGYAHDSGWHDAADAVRWLDHHALLREGAAPRGALVWYQAADRIRVACSLGSGQVVGPLPTGPVEVAELSLLSTDWVWSDPHFPFGH
;
A
#
# COMPACT_ATOMS: atom_id res chain seq x y z
N MET A 1 -19.58 -9.09 18.25
CA MET A 1 -18.15 -8.74 18.32
C MET A 1 -18.05 -7.24 18.42
N GLU A 2 -17.34 -6.74 19.43
CA GLU A 2 -17.15 -5.31 19.67
C GLU A 2 -16.13 -4.76 18.67
N ARG A 3 -16.56 -3.82 17.83
CA ARG A 3 -15.71 -3.15 16.84
C ARG A 3 -14.87 -2.09 17.57
N ARG A 4 -13.57 -2.32 17.72
CA ARG A 4 -12.67 -1.36 18.36
C ARG A 4 -12.34 -0.23 17.40
N ASN A 5 -12.62 1.01 17.81
CA ASN A 5 -12.13 2.21 17.14
C ASN A 5 -10.60 2.24 17.22
N VAL A 6 -9.91 2.09 16.08
CA VAL A 6 -8.45 2.21 16.02
C VAL A 6 -8.09 3.70 15.97
N PRO A 7 -7.23 4.21 16.87
CA PRO A 7 -6.76 5.58 16.80
C PRO A 7 -6.02 5.84 15.47
N ARG A 8 -6.43 6.90 14.76
CA ARG A 8 -5.76 7.32 13.52
C ARG A 8 -4.45 8.01 13.87
N VAL A 9 -3.35 7.28 13.85
CA VAL A 9 -2.00 7.82 13.99
C VAL A 9 -1.58 8.45 12.66
N ALA A 10 -1.01 9.66 12.70
CA ALA A 10 -0.46 10.30 11.51
C ALA A 10 0.84 9.60 11.10
N ASN A 11 1.04 9.41 9.79
CA ASN A 11 2.28 8.84 9.27
C ASN A 11 3.45 9.80 9.48
N PRO A 12 4.69 9.29 9.70
CA PRO A 12 5.90 10.12 9.82
C PRO A 12 6.14 11.01 8.59
N ARG A 13 5.79 10.52 7.40
CA ARG A 13 5.82 11.29 6.16
C ARG A 13 4.40 11.55 5.68
N ASP A 14 4.13 12.78 5.27
CA ASP A 14 2.87 13.13 4.61
C ASP A 14 2.74 12.46 3.23
N THR A 15 1.56 12.57 2.64
CA THR A 15 1.23 11.92 1.37
C THR A 15 2.14 12.35 0.22
N GLU A 16 2.37 13.66 0.04
CA GLU A 16 3.14 14.13 -1.12
C GLU A 16 4.62 13.81 -0.98
N ALA A 17 5.18 13.95 0.22
CA ALA A 17 6.54 13.51 0.47
C ALA A 17 6.69 11.99 0.30
N ALA A 18 5.70 11.19 0.70
CA ALA A 18 5.70 9.74 0.50
C ALA A 18 5.65 9.36 -0.98
N LEU A 19 4.83 10.05 -1.77
CA LEU A 19 4.75 9.83 -3.21
C LEU A 19 6.04 10.25 -3.92
N ASN A 20 6.60 11.40 -3.57
CA ASN A 20 7.89 11.85 -4.11
C ASN A 20 9.00 10.83 -3.85
N TRP A 21 9.07 10.30 -2.62
CA TRP A 21 10.04 9.25 -2.26
C TRP A 21 9.90 7.99 -3.13
N GLN A 22 8.68 7.59 -3.47
CA GLN A 22 8.43 6.44 -4.33
C GLN A 22 8.80 6.74 -5.79
N LEU A 23 8.45 7.91 -6.28
CA LEU A 23 8.72 8.35 -7.67
C LEU A 23 10.22 8.48 -7.94
N GLU A 24 11.02 8.94 -6.97
CA GLU A 24 12.49 8.97 -7.05
C GLU A 24 13.12 7.58 -7.22
N ARG A 25 12.37 6.51 -6.94
CA ARG A 25 12.84 5.11 -6.98
C ARG A 25 12.32 4.35 -8.19
N VAL A 26 11.56 4.99 -9.07
CA VAL A 26 11.10 4.38 -10.32
C VAL A 26 12.31 3.82 -11.10
N GLY A 27 12.17 2.59 -11.61
CA GLY A 27 13.23 1.82 -12.25
C GLY A 27 14.07 0.97 -11.30
N SER A 28 13.94 1.14 -9.98
CA SER A 28 14.68 0.32 -9.00
C SER A 28 14.06 -1.07 -8.85
N ALA A 29 14.87 -2.12 -9.10
CA ALA A 29 14.49 -3.52 -8.83
C ALA A 29 14.82 -3.98 -7.39
N ALA A 30 15.39 -3.11 -6.54
CA ALA A 30 15.82 -3.46 -5.18
C ALA A 30 14.68 -3.84 -4.23
N TRP A 31 13.42 -3.63 -4.64
CA TRP A 31 12.21 -3.83 -3.84
C TRP A 31 11.33 -4.96 -4.35
N LEU A 32 11.85 -5.77 -5.27
CA LEU A 32 11.14 -6.95 -5.77
C LEU A 32 10.69 -7.82 -4.59
N ASP A 33 9.43 -8.27 -4.68
CA ASP A 33 8.73 -9.05 -3.66
C ASP A 33 8.56 -8.39 -2.28
N TRP A 34 8.96 -7.13 -2.14
CA TRP A 34 8.90 -6.38 -0.88
C TRP A 34 7.92 -5.19 -0.95
N PRO A 35 6.72 -5.32 -1.57
CA PRO A 35 5.83 -4.17 -1.80
C PRO A 35 5.32 -3.54 -0.50
N LEU A 36 4.96 -4.36 0.50
CA LEU A 36 4.47 -3.84 1.78
C LEU A 36 5.54 -3.04 2.54
N LYS A 37 6.76 -3.58 2.58
CA LYS A 37 7.91 -2.91 3.20
C LYS A 37 8.24 -1.61 2.48
N PHE A 38 8.21 -1.61 1.15
CA PHE A 38 8.43 -0.41 0.34
C PHE A 38 7.42 0.68 0.67
N GLN A 39 6.11 0.34 0.68
CA GLN A 39 5.05 1.31 1.00
C GLN A 39 5.22 1.87 2.41
N ARG A 40 5.52 1.02 3.38
CA ARG A 40 5.79 1.45 4.75
C ARG A 40 6.97 2.43 4.85
N MET A 41 8.09 2.14 4.18
CA MET A 41 9.26 3.01 4.15
C MET A 41 8.98 4.33 3.40
N ALA A 42 8.12 4.28 2.39
CA ALA A 42 7.62 5.49 1.73
C ALA A 42 6.82 6.38 2.68
N PHE A 43 6.10 5.84 3.66
CA PHE A 43 5.43 6.62 4.71
C PHE A 43 6.32 6.92 5.93
N GLY A 44 7.59 6.53 5.89
CA GLY A 44 8.62 6.95 6.85
C GLY A 44 8.85 6.01 8.04
N TYR A 45 8.23 4.83 8.05
CA TYR A 45 8.46 3.84 9.09
C TYR A 45 9.68 2.97 8.76
N ALA A 46 10.65 2.92 9.68
CA ALA A 46 11.89 2.17 9.50
C ALA A 46 11.78 0.71 9.99
N HIS A 47 10.93 0.45 10.98
CA HIS A 47 10.80 -0.84 11.63
C HIS A 47 9.70 -1.72 11.02
N ASP A 48 9.73 -3.02 11.35
CA ASP A 48 8.80 -3.98 10.77
C ASP A 48 7.36 -3.78 11.23
N SER A 49 6.41 -3.95 10.31
CA SER A 49 4.99 -3.66 10.51
C SER A 49 4.24 -4.76 11.25
N GLY A 50 4.91 -5.74 11.86
CA GLY A 50 4.28 -6.90 12.51
C GLY A 50 3.48 -7.85 11.59
N TRP A 51 3.11 -7.41 10.39
CA TRP A 51 2.52 -8.22 9.33
C TRP A 51 3.59 -9.00 8.58
N HIS A 52 3.36 -10.30 8.36
CA HIS A 52 4.29 -11.14 7.61
C HIS A 52 4.17 -10.90 6.11
N ASP A 53 2.97 -10.60 5.61
CA ASP A 53 2.71 -10.30 4.21
C ASP A 53 1.52 -9.35 4.00
N ALA A 54 1.21 -9.05 2.74
CA ALA A 54 0.09 -8.17 2.39
C ALA A 54 -1.29 -8.80 2.69
N ALA A 55 -1.41 -10.13 2.71
CA ALA A 55 -2.66 -10.80 3.03
C ALA A 55 -2.99 -10.70 4.53
N ASP A 56 -1.98 -10.79 5.39
CA ASP A 56 -2.08 -10.47 6.82
C ASP A 56 -2.58 -9.03 7.04
N ALA A 57 -2.00 -8.07 6.30
CA ALA A 57 -2.41 -6.67 6.38
C ALA A 57 -3.87 -6.48 5.97
N VAL A 58 -4.30 -7.06 4.84
CA VAL A 58 -5.69 -6.98 4.35
C VAL A 58 -6.66 -7.61 5.35
N ARG A 59 -6.37 -8.81 5.90
CA ARG A 59 -7.22 -9.44 6.92
C ARG A 59 -7.38 -8.55 8.15
N TRP A 60 -6.31 -7.91 8.59
CA TRP A 60 -6.36 -7.01 9.74
C TRP A 60 -7.19 -5.76 9.42
N LEU A 61 -7.00 -5.15 8.25
CA LEU A 61 -7.75 -3.98 7.82
C LEU A 61 -9.25 -4.28 7.65
N ASP A 62 -9.59 -5.44 7.09
CA ASP A 62 -10.96 -5.92 6.96
C ASP A 62 -11.63 -6.09 8.33
N HIS A 63 -10.95 -6.78 9.25
CA HIS A 63 -11.43 -6.98 10.62
C HIS A 63 -11.75 -5.66 11.34
N HIS A 64 -11.03 -4.59 11.01
CA HIS A 64 -11.21 -3.26 11.59
C HIS A 64 -12.07 -2.32 10.72
N ALA A 65 -12.69 -2.81 9.64
CA ALA A 65 -13.51 -2.04 8.72
C ALA A 65 -12.78 -0.80 8.11
N LEU A 66 -11.50 -0.99 7.77
CA LEU A 66 -10.63 0.05 7.20
C LEU A 66 -10.45 -0.08 5.68
N LEU A 67 -10.99 -1.15 5.08
CA LEU A 67 -11.02 -1.34 3.63
C LEU A 67 -12.21 -0.61 3.01
N ARG A 68 -12.00 -0.12 1.80
CA ARG A 68 -12.95 0.67 1.01
C ARG A 68 -12.90 0.22 -0.45
N GLU A 69 -14.04 0.39 -1.12
CA GLU A 69 -14.20 0.09 -2.54
C GLU A 69 -14.29 1.39 -3.36
N GLY A 70 -14.35 1.27 -4.69
CA GLY A 70 -14.42 2.40 -5.61
C GLY A 70 -13.09 3.14 -5.76
N ALA A 71 -13.11 4.29 -6.45
CA ALA A 71 -11.89 4.99 -6.84
C ALA A 71 -10.96 5.31 -5.66
N ALA A 72 -9.75 4.74 -5.68
CA ALA A 72 -8.74 4.98 -4.66
C ALA A 72 -8.19 6.42 -4.77
N PRO A 73 -8.32 7.27 -3.73
CA PRO A 73 -7.79 8.62 -3.76
C PRO A 73 -6.25 8.60 -3.78
N ARG A 74 -5.65 9.70 -4.26
CA ARG A 74 -4.20 9.87 -4.23
C ARG A 74 -3.66 9.69 -2.80
N GLY A 75 -2.59 8.91 -2.66
CA GLY A 75 -1.98 8.56 -1.38
C GLY A 75 -2.57 7.34 -0.68
N ALA A 76 -3.70 6.80 -1.15
CA ALA A 76 -4.26 5.56 -0.61
C ALA A 76 -3.34 4.36 -0.89
N LEU A 77 -3.41 3.34 -0.03
CA LEU A 77 -2.85 2.03 -0.34
C LEU A 77 -3.88 1.22 -1.10
N VAL A 78 -3.50 0.73 -2.26
CA VAL A 78 -4.31 -0.15 -3.10
C VAL A 78 -3.81 -1.57 -2.88
N TRP A 79 -4.71 -2.44 -2.43
CA TRP A 79 -4.49 -3.86 -2.20
C TRP A 79 -5.15 -4.62 -3.33
N TYR A 80 -4.39 -5.36 -4.11
CA TYR A 80 -4.87 -5.99 -5.34
C TYR A 80 -4.37 -7.42 -5.48
N GLN A 81 -5.21 -8.29 -6.05
CA GLN A 81 -4.81 -9.64 -6.41
C GLN A 81 -3.91 -9.59 -7.65
N ALA A 82 -2.71 -10.17 -7.57
CA ALA A 82 -1.80 -10.29 -8.70
C ALA A 82 -1.18 -11.69 -8.71
N ALA A 83 -1.44 -12.43 -9.80
CA ALA A 83 -1.13 -13.85 -9.88
C ALA A 83 -1.71 -14.62 -8.68
N ASP A 84 -0.86 -15.22 -7.84
CA ASP A 84 -1.22 -16.08 -6.72
C ASP A 84 -1.25 -15.37 -5.35
N ARG A 85 -1.02 -14.04 -5.31
CA ARG A 85 -0.93 -13.31 -4.04
C ARG A 85 -1.47 -11.88 -4.08
N ILE A 86 -1.83 -11.40 -2.90
CA ILE A 86 -2.16 -9.98 -2.69
C ILE A 86 -0.88 -9.16 -2.73
N ARG A 87 -0.93 -8.04 -3.45
CA ARG A 87 0.14 -7.03 -3.50
C ARG A 87 -0.41 -5.68 -3.06
N VAL A 88 0.49 -4.74 -2.80
CA VAL A 88 0.16 -3.38 -2.40
C VAL A 88 0.95 -2.34 -3.19
N ALA A 89 0.28 -1.27 -3.60
CA ALA A 89 0.88 -0.11 -4.24
C ALA A 89 0.21 1.19 -3.72
N CYS A 90 0.81 2.34 -3.96
CA CYS A 90 0.23 3.62 -3.58
C CYS A 90 -0.52 4.25 -4.76
N SER A 91 -1.76 4.70 -4.55
CA SER A 91 -2.53 5.40 -5.57
C SER A 91 -1.92 6.77 -5.85
N LEU A 92 -1.74 7.09 -7.13
CA LEU A 92 -1.44 8.45 -7.60
C LEU A 92 -2.71 9.28 -7.85
N GLY A 93 -3.88 8.65 -7.73
CA GLY A 93 -5.17 9.16 -8.22
C GLY A 93 -5.48 8.68 -9.64
N SER A 94 -6.71 8.90 -10.08
CA SER A 94 -7.15 8.63 -11.46
C SER A 94 -6.87 7.21 -11.98
N GLY A 95 -6.87 6.21 -11.09
CA GLY A 95 -6.64 4.81 -11.46
C GLY A 95 -5.17 4.44 -11.68
N GLN A 96 -4.23 5.33 -11.39
CA GLN A 96 -2.80 5.03 -11.46
C GLN A 96 -2.23 4.69 -10.08
N VAL A 97 -1.24 3.79 -10.06
CA VAL A 97 -0.52 3.40 -8.84
C VAL A 97 0.98 3.45 -9.05
N VAL A 98 1.73 3.60 -7.95
CA VAL A 98 3.19 3.50 -7.91
C VAL A 98 3.63 2.48 -6.86
N GLY A 99 4.63 1.67 -7.20
CA GLY A 99 5.23 0.72 -6.28
C GLY A 99 5.99 -0.40 -6.99
N PRO A 100 6.54 -1.37 -6.25
CA PRO A 100 7.22 -2.53 -6.82
C PRO A 100 6.20 -3.44 -7.50
N LEU A 101 6.13 -3.35 -8.83
CA LEU A 101 5.15 -4.08 -9.63
C LEU A 101 5.54 -5.56 -9.77
N PRO A 102 4.61 -6.44 -10.19
CA PRO A 102 4.92 -7.85 -10.42
C PRO A 102 6.06 -8.09 -11.42
N THR A 103 6.28 -7.14 -12.33
CA THR A 103 7.34 -7.15 -13.36
C THR A 103 8.76 -6.98 -12.80
N GLY A 104 8.91 -6.57 -11.54
CA GLY A 104 10.21 -6.42 -10.90
C GLY A 104 10.47 -5.02 -10.34
N PRO A 105 10.62 -4.00 -11.20
CA PRO A 105 10.99 -2.67 -10.77
C PRO A 105 9.83 -1.90 -10.10
N VAL A 106 10.20 -0.85 -9.38
CA VAL A 106 9.27 0.21 -9.01
C VAL A 106 8.83 0.94 -10.27
N GLU A 107 7.53 0.99 -10.52
CA GLU A 107 6.98 1.62 -11.72
C GLU A 107 5.65 2.31 -11.40
N VAL A 108 5.23 3.16 -12.34
CA VAL A 108 3.87 3.69 -12.39
C VAL A 108 3.08 2.85 -13.39
N ALA A 109 1.89 2.39 -13.00
CA ALA A 109 1.02 1.63 -13.88
C ALA A 109 -0.45 2.01 -13.69
N GLU A 110 -1.24 1.76 -14.72
CA GLU A 110 -2.70 1.74 -14.59
C GLU A 110 -3.13 0.51 -13.78
N LEU A 111 -3.95 0.74 -12.76
CA LEU A 111 -4.42 -0.31 -11.86
C LEU A 111 -5.20 -1.40 -12.62
N SER A 112 -5.96 -1.02 -13.63
CA SER A 112 -6.73 -1.91 -14.51
C SER A 112 -5.86 -2.90 -15.29
N LEU A 113 -4.59 -2.57 -15.54
CA LEU A 113 -3.63 -3.47 -16.20
C LEU A 113 -3.01 -4.47 -15.22
N LEU A 114 -3.07 -4.18 -13.92
CA LEU A 114 -2.54 -5.04 -12.86
C LEU A 114 -3.60 -5.99 -12.30
N SER A 115 -4.81 -5.49 -12.08
CA SER A 115 -5.92 -6.26 -11.50
C SER A 115 -7.28 -5.60 -11.73
N THR A 116 -8.32 -6.43 -11.83
CA THR A 116 -9.72 -6.01 -11.71
C THR A 116 -10.29 -6.24 -10.31
N ASP A 117 -9.57 -6.96 -9.45
CA ASP A 117 -9.92 -7.26 -8.06
C ASP A 117 -8.99 -6.50 -7.12
N TRP A 118 -9.52 -5.44 -6.52
CA TRP A 118 -8.78 -4.57 -5.63
C TRP A 118 -9.70 -3.82 -4.66
N VAL A 119 -9.13 -3.49 -3.51
CA VAL A 119 -9.70 -2.62 -2.48
C VAL A 119 -8.65 -1.59 -2.06
N TRP A 120 -9.04 -0.57 -1.33
CA TRP A 120 -8.11 0.44 -0.86
C TRP A 120 -8.31 0.79 0.61
N SER A 121 -7.27 1.32 1.22
CA SER A 121 -7.32 1.87 2.58
C SER A 121 -6.56 3.19 2.64
N ASP A 122 -6.81 3.98 3.69
CA ASP A 122 -5.84 5.00 4.06
C ASP A 122 -4.48 4.32 4.36
N PRO A 123 -3.34 5.01 4.17
CA PRO A 123 -2.03 4.48 4.54
C PRO A 123 -1.94 4.38 6.06
N HIS A 124 -2.33 3.22 6.59
CA HIS A 124 -2.41 2.96 8.01
C HIS A 124 -1.51 1.78 8.37
N PHE A 125 -0.52 2.04 9.20
CA PHE A 125 0.48 1.06 9.65
C PHE A 125 0.43 0.98 11.18
N PRO A 126 -0.49 0.17 11.76
CA PRO A 126 -0.80 0.19 13.20
C PRO A 126 0.36 -0.28 14.09
N PHE A 127 1.32 -1.01 13.52
CA PHE A 127 2.52 -1.50 14.20
C PHE A 127 3.79 -0.76 13.75
N GLY A 128 3.64 0.28 12.95
CA GLY A 128 4.77 1.12 12.54
C GLY A 128 5.27 1.94 13.73
N HIS A 129 6.56 1.82 14.04
CA HIS A 129 7.30 2.68 14.96
C HIS A 129 8.31 3.53 14.19
#